data_AF-A0A965EDW3-F1
#
_entry.id   AF-A0A965EDW3-F1
#
_cell.length_a   1.000
_cell.length_b   1.000
_cell.length_c   1.000
_cell.angle_alpha   90.00
_cell.angle_beta   90.00
_cell.angle_gamma   90.00
#
_symmetry.space_group_name_H-M   'P 1'
#
loop_
_entity.id
_entity.type
_entity.pdbx_description
1 polymer ?
#
loop_
_entity_poly.entity_id
_entity_poly.type
_entity_poly.pdbx_seq_one_letter_code
_entity_poly.pdbx_strand_id
1 'polypeptide(L)'
;LERHLYSISLDGKKKVKLTTESGTHTANMSNDFQFYIHYFNSASQPNTVSLFATKGNKLIKVLEKNESLQKTVAEHGIVAKEFFTFNTVDGQALNGLFMKPKDFDATRKYPVLIYQYSGPGSQNVSNSWGGGHFYFHQMLVQKGYIVAISQVVIDIYISFIFLR
;
A
#
# COMPACT_ATOMS: atom_id res chain seq x y z
N LEU A 1 3.07 -6.91 -1.93
CA LEU A 1 2.12 -5.82 -1.58
C LEU A 1 2.43 -5.16 -0.24
N GLU A 2 3.05 -5.89 0.70
CA GLU A 2 3.28 -5.44 2.07
C GLU A 2 4.73 -5.08 2.34
N ARG A 3 4.96 -4.29 3.39
CA ARG A 3 6.30 -3.97 3.90
C ARG A 3 6.32 -4.29 5.37
N HIS A 4 7.25 -5.13 5.80
CA HIS A 4 7.40 -5.52 7.21
C HIS A 4 8.79 -5.19 7.73
N LEU A 5 8.89 -5.10 9.05
CA LEU A 5 10.17 -4.97 9.75
C LEU A 5 10.75 -6.36 10.01
N TYR A 6 12.05 -6.49 9.82
CA TYR A 6 12.80 -7.72 10.09
C TYR A 6 14.05 -7.38 10.90
N SER A 7 14.46 -8.32 11.74
CA SER A 7 15.79 -8.35 12.35
C SER A 7 16.59 -9.49 11.72
N ILE A 8 17.89 -9.30 11.56
CA ILE A 8 18.81 -10.30 11.03
C ILE A 8 20.19 -10.06 11.65
N SER A 9 20.94 -11.13 11.91
CA SER A 9 22.33 -11.03 12.34
C SER A 9 23.20 -10.49 11.19
N LEU A 10 24.34 -9.85 11.52
CA LEU A 10 25.28 -9.32 10.53
C LEU A 10 25.88 -10.39 9.62
N ASP A 11 25.94 -11.65 10.09
CA ASP A 11 26.34 -12.80 9.29
C ASP A 11 25.23 -13.32 8.36
N GLY A 12 24.10 -12.61 8.28
CA GLY A 12 22.94 -12.97 7.46
C GLY A 12 22.07 -14.08 8.05
N LYS A 13 22.36 -14.56 9.27
CA LYS A 13 21.58 -15.64 9.91
C LYS A 13 20.48 -15.10 10.81
N LYS A 14 19.60 -15.99 11.26
CA LYS A 14 18.54 -15.71 12.25
C LYS A 14 17.60 -14.56 11.84
N LYS A 15 17.16 -14.56 10.58
CA LYS A 15 16.15 -13.60 10.10
C LYS A 15 14.81 -13.82 10.82
N VAL A 16 14.29 -12.78 11.46
CA VAL A 16 13.02 -12.81 12.19
C VAL A 16 12.13 -11.68 11.70
N LYS A 17 10.85 -11.98 11.42
CA LYS A 17 9.82 -10.98 11.12
C LYS A 17 9.33 -10.36 12.44
N LEU A 18 9.38 -9.05 12.56
CA LEU A 18 9.04 -8.34 13.80
C LEU A 18 7.58 -7.87 13.86
N THR A 19 6.95 -7.67 12.69
CA THR A 19 5.57 -7.18 12.57
C THR A 19 4.63 -8.27 12.09
N THR A 20 3.44 -8.36 12.68
CA THR A 20 2.45 -9.41 12.39
C THR A 20 1.26 -8.92 11.56
N GLU A 21 0.83 -7.67 11.74
CA GLU A 21 -0.33 -7.10 11.04
C GLU A 21 -0.08 -6.99 9.53
N SER A 22 -1.13 -7.18 8.72
CA SER A 22 -1.06 -7.09 7.26
C SER A 22 -1.07 -5.63 6.82
N GLY A 23 -0.03 -5.20 6.10
CA GLY A 23 0.05 -3.83 5.59
C GLY A 23 1.46 -3.32 5.38
N THR A 24 1.62 -2.02 5.58
CA THR A 24 2.88 -1.30 5.40
C THR A 24 3.37 -0.80 6.73
N HIS A 25 4.56 -1.28 7.11
CA HIS A 25 5.26 -0.89 8.31
C HIS A 25 6.52 -0.12 7.97
N THR A 26 6.77 0.97 8.68
CA THR A 26 8.07 1.66 8.68
C THR A 26 8.51 1.92 10.11
N ALA A 27 9.82 2.06 10.30
CA ALA A 27 10.41 2.35 11.59
C ALA A 27 11.40 3.50 11.48
N ASN A 28 11.42 4.34 12.50
CA ASN A 28 12.48 5.31 12.73
C ASN A 28 13.17 4.96 14.05
N MET A 29 14.41 4.46 13.95
CA MET A 29 15.22 4.03 15.09
C MET A 29 15.79 5.23 15.85
N SER A 30 15.92 5.11 17.17
CA SER A 30 16.72 6.03 17.97
C SER A 30 18.21 5.88 17.64
N ASN A 31 18.99 6.94 17.90
CA ASN A 31 20.43 6.97 17.61
C ASN A 31 21.23 5.88 18.36
N ASP A 32 20.73 5.45 19.53
CA ASP A 32 21.30 4.40 20.37
C ASP A 32 20.67 3.01 20.14
N PHE A 33 19.77 2.91 19.17
CA PHE A 33 19.03 1.71 18.78
C PHE A 33 18.20 1.05 19.88
N GLN A 34 17.98 1.72 21.02
CA GLN A 34 17.18 1.18 22.13
C GLN A 34 15.68 1.19 21.83
N PHE A 35 15.22 2.13 21.01
CA PHE A 35 13.82 2.34 20.70
C PHE A 35 13.60 2.58 19.20
N TYR A 36 12.36 2.40 18.75
CA TYR A 36 11.94 2.90 17.46
C TYR A 36 10.49 3.39 17.49
N ILE A 37 10.23 4.42 16.69
CA ILE A 37 8.87 4.81 16.33
C ILE A 37 8.44 3.92 15.17
N HIS A 38 7.35 3.20 15.38
CA HIS A 38 6.70 2.34 14.41
C HIS A 38 5.51 3.09 13.79
N TYR A 39 5.46 3.08 12.46
CA TYR A 39 4.31 3.55 11.71
C TYR A 39 3.70 2.36 10.99
N PHE A 40 2.40 2.17 11.14
CA PHE A 40 1.63 1.11 10.49
C PHE A 40 0.41 1.68 9.80
N ASN A 41 0.17 1.28 8.56
CA ASN A 41 -1.08 1.50 7.86
C ASN A 41 -1.38 0.33 6.91
N SER A 42 -2.61 0.28 6.41
CA SER A 42 -3.04 -0.70 5.42
C SER A 42 -3.95 -0.03 4.39
N ALA A 43 -4.35 -0.78 3.37
CA ALA A 43 -5.32 -0.31 2.39
C ALA A 43 -6.68 0.09 2.99
N SER A 44 -7.00 -0.40 4.19
CA SER A 44 -8.28 -0.16 4.88
C SER A 44 -8.15 0.70 6.13
N GLN A 45 -6.94 0.98 6.61
CA GLN A 45 -6.72 1.68 7.87
C GLN A 45 -5.71 2.82 7.74
N PRO A 46 -6.05 4.05 8.18
CA PRO A 46 -5.09 5.13 8.37
C PRO A 46 -3.93 4.77 9.30
N ASN A 47 -2.92 5.64 9.32
CA ASN A 47 -1.69 5.39 10.04
C ASN A 47 -1.90 5.25 11.57
N THR A 48 -1.21 4.30 12.20
CA THR A 48 -1.04 4.20 13.65
C THR A 48 0.44 4.40 13.97
N VAL A 49 0.72 5.18 14.99
CA VAL A 49 2.08 5.51 15.45
C VAL A 49 2.28 4.95 16.85
N SER A 50 3.32 4.15 17.02
CA SER A 50 3.62 3.48 18.29
C SER A 50 5.11 3.55 18.62
N LEU A 51 5.44 3.53 19.91
CA LEU A 51 6.81 3.44 20.40
C LEU A 51 7.09 2.01 20.87
N PHE A 52 8.19 1.45 20.41
CA PHE A 52 8.67 0.13 20.78
C PHE A 52 10.07 0.19 21.38
N ALA A 53 10.36 -0.70 22.32
CA ALA A 53 11.72 -1.07 22.68
C ALA A 53 12.25 -2.08 21.64
N THR A 54 13.43 -1.83 21.10
CA THR A 54 14.08 -2.73 20.14
C THR A 54 14.37 -4.09 20.78
N LYS A 55 14.83 -4.08 22.04
CA LYS A 55 15.08 -5.31 22.80
C LYS A 55 13.77 -6.07 23.01
N GLY A 56 13.69 -7.25 22.40
CA GLY A 56 12.51 -8.11 22.49
C GLY A 56 11.30 -7.62 21.71
N ASN A 57 11.45 -6.61 20.82
CA ASN A 57 10.36 -6.12 19.97
C ASN A 57 9.11 -5.75 20.77
N LYS A 58 9.29 -5.02 21.89
CA LYS A 58 8.25 -4.82 22.89
C LYS A 58 7.55 -3.49 22.69
N LEU A 59 6.22 -3.52 22.53
CA LEU A 59 5.40 -2.31 22.53
C LEU A 59 5.52 -1.61 23.90
N ILE A 60 5.87 -0.32 23.88
CA ILE A 60 5.90 0.53 25.07
C ILE A 60 4.58 1.29 25.17
N LYS A 61 4.21 1.98 24.10
CA LYS A 61 3.04 2.86 24.08
C LYS A 61 2.57 3.10 22.65
N VAL A 62 1.25 3.18 22.46
CA VAL A 62 0.67 3.74 21.24
C VAL A 62 0.65 5.27 21.38
N LEU A 63 1.31 5.96 20.45
CA LEU A 63 1.44 7.42 20.46
C LEU A 63 0.24 8.09 19.80
N GLU A 64 -0.24 7.53 18.69
CA GLU A 64 -1.41 8.05 17.95
C GLU A 64 -2.09 6.89 17.18
N LYS A 65 -3.42 6.80 17.26
CA LYS A 65 -4.23 5.81 16.53
C LYS A 65 -4.98 6.42 15.34
N ASN A 66 -5.01 7.74 15.23
CA ASN A 66 -5.79 8.52 14.29
C ASN A 66 -7.30 8.21 14.37
N GLU A 67 -7.85 8.07 15.58
CA GLU A 67 -9.27 7.69 15.79
C GLU A 67 -10.24 8.69 15.14
N SER A 68 -9.94 9.99 15.22
CA SER A 68 -10.74 11.04 14.56
C SER A 68 -10.77 10.85 13.04
N LEU A 69 -9.62 10.59 12.42
CA LEU A 69 -9.54 10.33 10.97
C LEU A 69 -10.24 9.03 10.59
N GLN A 70 -10.11 7.97 11.39
CA GLN A 70 -10.84 6.71 11.16
C GLN A 70 -12.35 6.95 11.13
N LYS A 71 -12.87 7.79 12.05
CA LYS A 71 -14.28 8.19 12.06
C LYS A 71 -14.66 8.99 10.81
N THR A 72 -13.89 10.02 10.46
CA THR A 72 -14.14 10.81 9.23
C THR A 72 -14.16 9.92 7.99
N VAL A 73 -13.22 8.98 7.87
CA VAL A 73 -13.15 8.03 6.75
C VAL A 73 -14.42 7.18 6.65
N ALA A 74 -14.89 6.66 7.79
CA ALA A 74 -16.11 5.86 7.84
C ALA A 74 -17.36 6.66 7.45
N GLU A 75 -17.45 7.91 7.89
CA GLU A 75 -18.55 8.83 7.59
C GLU A 75 -18.59 9.23 6.11
N HIS A 76 -17.43 9.44 5.49
CA HIS A 76 -17.35 9.87 4.09
C HIS A 76 -17.39 8.72 3.06
N GLY A 77 -17.58 7.47 3.50
CA GLY A 77 -17.77 6.35 2.59
C GLY A 77 -16.57 6.09 1.66
N ILE A 78 -15.35 6.33 2.16
CA ILE A 78 -14.10 5.96 1.48
C ILE A 78 -14.09 4.45 1.26
N VAL A 79 -13.92 4.02 0.01
CA VAL A 79 -13.98 2.58 -0.33
C VAL A 79 -12.61 1.92 -0.19
N ALA A 80 -12.63 0.61 0.10
CA ALA A 80 -11.41 -0.18 0.20
C ALA A 80 -10.77 -0.41 -1.18
N LYS A 81 -9.45 -0.65 -1.17
CA LYS A 81 -8.71 -1.14 -2.35
C LYS A 81 -8.88 -2.66 -2.42
N GLU A 82 -9.37 -3.18 -3.53
CA GLU A 82 -9.51 -4.62 -3.79
C GLU A 82 -8.34 -5.09 -4.65
N PHE A 83 -7.42 -5.86 -4.08
CA PHE A 83 -6.25 -6.36 -4.79
C PHE A 83 -6.58 -7.58 -5.65
N PHE A 84 -5.93 -7.67 -6.81
CA PHE A 84 -5.99 -8.84 -7.68
C PHE A 84 -4.63 -9.08 -8.34
N THR A 85 -4.49 -10.26 -8.94
CA THR A 85 -3.32 -10.64 -9.74
C THR A 85 -3.78 -11.09 -11.11
N PHE A 86 -3.02 -10.75 -12.14
CA PHE A 86 -3.26 -11.16 -13.51
C PHE A 86 -1.93 -11.50 -14.19
N ASN A 87 -1.98 -12.35 -15.21
CA ASN A 87 -0.80 -12.71 -16.00
C ASN A 87 -0.78 -11.88 -17.28
N THR A 88 0.40 -11.40 -17.64
CA THR A 88 0.65 -10.80 -18.95
C THR A 88 0.77 -11.88 -20.03
N VAL A 89 0.81 -11.45 -21.30
CA VAL A 89 0.92 -12.36 -22.46
C VAL A 89 2.20 -13.19 -22.45
N ASP A 90 3.26 -12.68 -21.84
CA ASP A 90 4.56 -13.33 -21.62
C ASP A 90 4.61 -14.17 -20.32
N GLY A 91 3.50 -14.26 -19.59
CA GLY A 91 3.36 -15.10 -18.41
C GLY A 91 3.81 -14.47 -17.09
N GLN A 92 4.21 -13.20 -17.09
CA GLN A 92 4.57 -12.47 -15.87
C GLN A 92 3.32 -12.17 -15.04
N ALA A 93 3.34 -12.57 -13.77
CA ALA A 93 2.30 -12.21 -12.82
C ALA A 93 2.47 -10.77 -12.35
N LEU A 94 1.42 -9.96 -12.51
CA LEU A 94 1.34 -8.56 -12.07
C LEU A 94 0.21 -8.36 -11.08
N ASN A 95 0.40 -7.43 -10.15
CA ASN A 95 -0.63 -7.04 -9.21
C ASN A 95 -1.44 -5.86 -9.75
N GLY A 96 -2.71 -5.82 -9.41
CA GLY A 96 -3.58 -4.68 -9.61
C GLY A 96 -4.44 -4.41 -8.38
N LEU A 97 -5.12 -3.28 -8.38
CA LEU A 97 -6.22 -3.02 -7.47
C LEU A 97 -7.38 -2.32 -8.16
N PHE A 98 -8.59 -2.57 -7.66
CA PHE A 98 -9.78 -1.81 -7.98
C PHE A 98 -10.23 -0.98 -6.78
N MET A 99 -10.81 0.17 -7.06
CA MET A 99 -11.73 0.86 -6.16
C MET A 99 -13.06 0.99 -6.89
N LYS A 100 -14.12 0.51 -6.27
CA LYS A 100 -15.47 0.40 -6.84
C LYS A 100 -16.45 1.27 -6.05
N PRO A 101 -17.52 1.78 -6.68
CA PRO A 101 -18.59 2.49 -5.98
C PRO A 101 -19.13 1.66 -4.81
N LYS A 102 -19.53 2.33 -3.72
CA LYS A 102 -20.04 1.65 -2.51
C LYS A 102 -21.28 0.79 -2.81
N ASP A 103 -22.06 1.19 -3.80
CA ASP A 103 -23.26 0.56 -4.33
C ASP A 103 -23.00 -0.21 -5.65
N PHE A 104 -21.78 -0.74 -5.83
CA PHE A 104 -21.41 -1.49 -7.01
C PHE A 104 -22.36 -2.67 -7.28
N ASP A 105 -22.81 -2.76 -8.53
CA ASP A 105 -23.69 -3.80 -9.05
C ASP A 105 -23.06 -4.43 -10.29
N ALA A 106 -22.74 -5.72 -10.21
CA ALA A 106 -22.06 -6.44 -11.30
C ALA A 106 -22.89 -6.54 -12.60
N THR A 107 -24.20 -6.24 -12.57
CA THR A 107 -25.07 -6.25 -13.74
C THR A 107 -25.07 -4.93 -14.52
N ARG A 108 -24.49 -3.86 -13.95
CA ARG A 108 -24.44 -2.51 -14.53
C ARG A 108 -23.09 -2.22 -15.17
N LYS A 109 -23.09 -1.31 -16.15
CA LYS A 109 -21.87 -0.77 -16.76
C LYS A 109 -21.45 0.51 -16.05
N TYR A 110 -20.15 0.63 -15.79
CA TYR A 110 -19.54 1.79 -15.16
C TYR A 110 -18.42 2.34 -16.06
N PRO A 111 -18.22 3.66 -16.13
CA PRO A 111 -17.00 4.20 -16.71
C PRO A 111 -15.79 3.79 -15.84
N VAL A 112 -14.68 3.46 -16.50
CA VAL A 112 -13.45 3.00 -15.82
C VAL A 112 -12.34 4.02 -16.05
N LEU A 113 -11.74 4.52 -14.97
CA LEU A 113 -10.45 5.18 -15.02
C LEU A 113 -9.37 4.11 -14.80
N ILE A 114 -8.49 3.94 -15.79
CA ILE A 114 -7.25 3.17 -15.62
C ILE A 114 -6.15 4.16 -15.28
N TYR A 115 -5.66 4.10 -14.04
CA TYR A 115 -4.55 4.92 -13.58
C TYR A 115 -3.27 4.11 -13.60
N GLN A 116 -2.28 4.57 -14.37
CA GLN A 116 -0.97 3.95 -14.49
C GLN A 116 0.12 4.99 -14.26
N TYR A 117 1.06 4.67 -13.37
CA TYR A 117 2.34 5.36 -13.31
C TYR A 117 3.43 4.39 -13.78
N SER A 118 4.17 4.78 -14.81
CA SER A 118 5.18 3.95 -15.49
C SER A 118 6.57 4.53 -15.30
N GLY A 119 6.94 4.88 -14.07
CA GLY A 119 8.31 5.25 -13.73
C GLY A 119 9.03 4.13 -12.98
N PRO A 120 10.32 3.87 -13.25
CA PRO A 120 11.09 2.88 -12.49
C PRO A 120 11.08 3.20 -10.99
N GLY A 121 11.00 2.16 -10.16
CA GLY A 121 11.00 2.28 -8.70
C GLY A 121 9.67 2.72 -8.07
N SER A 122 8.62 2.96 -8.85
CA SER A 122 7.31 3.34 -8.33
C SER A 122 6.37 2.14 -8.20
N GLN A 123 5.92 1.87 -6.97
CA GLN A 123 4.95 0.82 -6.67
C GLN A 123 3.64 1.46 -6.17
N ASN A 124 2.62 1.47 -7.04
CA ASN A 124 1.30 2.03 -6.72
C ASN A 124 0.32 0.97 -6.20
N VAL A 125 0.61 -0.31 -6.41
CA VAL A 125 -0.18 -1.43 -5.90
C VAL A 125 0.49 -1.94 -4.62
N SER A 126 0.05 -1.39 -3.48
CA SER A 126 0.53 -1.77 -2.16
C SER A 126 -0.60 -1.78 -1.14
N ASN A 127 -0.47 -2.65 -0.15
CA ASN A 127 -1.35 -2.68 1.02
C ASN A 127 -0.96 -1.54 1.96
N SER A 128 -1.30 -0.32 1.55
CA SER A 128 -0.96 0.93 2.22
C SER A 128 -2.12 1.93 2.14
N TRP A 129 -2.20 2.81 3.12
CA TRP A 129 -3.19 3.87 3.18
C TRP A 129 -2.81 5.03 2.26
N GLY A 130 -3.80 5.64 1.61
CA GLY A 130 -3.57 6.87 0.85
C GLY A 130 -2.78 6.67 -0.44
N GLY A 131 -1.94 7.66 -0.75
CA GLY A 131 -1.24 7.85 -2.02
C GLY A 131 -1.54 9.24 -2.62
N GLY A 132 -0.65 9.77 -3.46
CA GLY A 132 -0.77 11.15 -3.99
C GLY A 132 -2.10 11.46 -4.68
N HIS A 133 -2.70 10.48 -5.35
CA HIS A 133 -3.99 10.60 -6.05
C HIS A 133 -5.15 9.90 -5.34
N PHE A 134 -4.96 9.39 -4.13
CA PHE A 134 -5.95 8.54 -3.46
C PHE A 134 -7.31 9.22 -3.29
N TYR A 135 -7.35 10.44 -2.75
CA TYR A 135 -8.61 11.15 -2.56
C TYR A 135 -9.26 11.60 -3.88
N PHE A 136 -8.46 11.86 -4.92
CA PHE A 136 -8.99 12.10 -6.26
C PHE A 136 -9.69 10.84 -6.81
N HIS A 137 -9.08 9.66 -6.64
CA HIS A 137 -9.71 8.40 -7.01
C HIS A 137 -10.98 8.13 -6.20
N GLN A 138 -10.98 8.38 -4.89
CA GLN A 138 -12.16 8.23 -4.04
C GLN A 138 -13.31 9.14 -4.50
N MET A 139 -13.02 10.39 -4.87
CA MET A 139 -14.02 11.30 -5.44
C MET A 139 -14.61 10.78 -6.75
N LEU A 140 -13.80 10.19 -7.64
CA LEU A 140 -14.30 9.57 -8.88
C LEU A 140 -15.19 8.36 -8.59
N VAL A 141 -14.79 7.53 -7.63
CA VAL A 141 -15.57 6.37 -7.21
C VAL A 141 -16.93 6.78 -6.67
N GLN A 142 -17.00 7.86 -5.89
CA GLN A 142 -18.26 8.44 -5.42
C GLN A 142 -19.13 8.99 -6.56
N LYS A 143 -18.54 9.35 -7.69
CA LYS A 143 -19.25 9.76 -8.92
C LYS A 143 -19.64 8.58 -9.82
N GLY A 144 -19.46 7.34 -9.37
CA GLY A 144 -19.84 6.14 -10.12
C GLY A 144 -18.78 5.66 -11.11
N TYR A 145 -17.51 6.04 -10.95
CA TYR A 145 -16.42 5.44 -11.72
C TYR A 145 -15.84 4.23 -11.00
N ILE A 146 -15.38 3.25 -11.77
CA ILE A 146 -14.43 2.27 -11.26
C ILE A 146 -13.02 2.82 -11.51
N VAL A 147 -12.16 2.76 -10.50
CA VAL A 147 -10.74 3.09 -10.67
C VAL A 147 -9.94 1.81 -10.62
N ALA A 148 -9.18 1.54 -11.68
CA ALA A 148 -8.26 0.42 -11.79
C ALA A 148 -6.82 0.93 -11.77
N ILE A 149 -5.95 0.32 -10.95
CA ILE A 149 -4.52 0.61 -10.92
C ILE A 149 -3.77 -0.69 -11.14
N SER A 150 -2.86 -0.71 -12.10
CA SER A 150 -1.99 -1.84 -12.36
C SER A 150 -0.54 -1.53 -12.00
N GLN A 151 0.15 -2.54 -11.50
CA GLN A 151 1.60 -2.55 -11.54
C GLN A 151 2.03 -2.76 -12.99
N VAL A 152 3.08 -2.06 -13.43
CA VAL A 152 3.73 -2.32 -14.71
C VAL A 152 5.17 -2.72 -14.43
N VAL A 153 5.63 -3.75 -15.12
CA VAL A 153 7.06 -4.02 -15.29
C VAL A 153 7.45 -3.26 -16.54
N ILE A 154 8.23 -2.20 -16.38
CA ILE A 154 8.95 -1.62 -17.52
C ILE A 154 10.15 -2.53 -17.69
N ASP A 155 10.00 -3.59 -18.46
CA ASP A 155 11.17 -4.09 -19.15
C ASP A 155 11.62 -2.96 -20.07
N ILE A 156 12.82 -2.45 -19.83
CA ILE A 156 13.45 -1.43 -20.63
C ILE A 156 13.70 -2.04 -22.01
N TYR A 157 12.68 -2.02 -22.87
CA TYR A 157 12.79 -2.09 -24.32
C TYR A 157 12.88 -0.68 -24.92
N ILE A 158 13.38 0.29 -24.15
CA ILE A 158 13.89 1.55 -24.70
C ILE A 158 15.32 1.29 -25.22
N SER A 159 15.44 0.37 -26.19
CA SER A 159 16.66 0.19 -27.00
C SER A 159 16.38 -0.08 -28.47
N PHE A 160 15.12 -0.13 -28.92
CA PHE A 160 14.81 -0.45 -30.33
C PHE A 160 14.04 0.61 -31.12
N ILE A 161 13.81 1.81 -30.56
CA ILE A 161 13.09 2.89 -31.28
C ILE A 161 14.00 4.08 -31.64
N PHE A 162 15.27 4.11 -31.20
CA PHE A 162 16.22 5.20 -31.56
C PHE A 162 17.39 4.78 -32.49
N LEU A 163 17.32 3.60 -33.10
CA LEU A 163 18.23 3.23 -34.19
C LEU A 163 17.42 2.73 -35.40
N ARG A 164 16.71 3.66 -36.03
CA ARG A 164 16.46 3.67 -37.47
C ARG A 164 16.43 5.11 -37.95
#